data_AF-A0A2W4MB54-F1
#
_entry.id   AF-A0A2W4MB54-F1
#
_cell.length_a   1.000
_cell.length_b   1.000
_cell.length_c   1.000
_cell.angle_alpha   90.00
_cell.angle_beta   90.00
_cell.angle_gamma   90.00
#
_symmetry.space_group_name_H-M   'P 1'
#
loop_
_entity.id
_entity.type
_entity.pdbx_description
1 polymer ?
#
loop_
_entity_poly.entity_id
_entity_poly.type
_entity_poly.pdbx_seq_one_letter_code
_entity_poly.pdbx_strand_id
1 'polypeptide(L)'
;MGNIRSIHDEGPPRLGFVRLEGAWVTAAGLAERVAAVAVGDVVADLSAAARRAGLRPGMGARAARRLVPGLILVGRDELDPLAALEPFYRLLYRWTPWIEPVVDGLGALVGFSPDQDAGELALHLVAGGTARWGHRLVIGAGRGRLVARLAAHVVEAGWSRWLEPENWRPLALPGPPAEGLAGGGGPGPE
;
A
#
# COMPACT_ATOMS: atom_id res chain seq x y z
N MET A 1 5.71 44.30 16.34
CA MET A 1 7.11 43.82 16.32
C MET A 1 7.26 42.91 17.53
N GLY A 2 7.31 41.58 17.47
CA GLY A 2 7.74 40.67 16.41
C GLY A 2 8.79 39.75 17.04
N ASN A 3 8.38 38.55 17.46
CA ASN A 3 9.24 37.37 17.62
C ASN A 3 8.41 36.13 17.96
N ILE A 4 7.79 35.54 16.92
CA ILE A 4 7.35 34.14 16.96
C ILE A 4 8.57 33.33 16.52
N ARG A 5 9.30 32.78 17.49
CA ARG A 5 10.25 31.69 17.24
C ARG A 5 9.55 30.38 17.54
N SER A 6 9.01 29.75 16.49
CA SER A 6 8.87 28.30 16.41
C SER A 6 9.28 27.93 15.00
N ILE A 7 10.59 27.74 14.82
CA ILE A 7 11.12 27.06 13.65
C ILE A 7 10.79 25.61 13.91
N HIS A 8 9.77 25.15 13.20
CA HIS A 8 9.37 23.77 13.11
C HIS A 8 10.62 22.91 12.93
N ASP A 9 10.67 21.78 13.64
CA ASP A 9 11.58 20.69 13.36
C ASP A 9 11.23 20.17 11.95
N GLU A 10 11.90 20.70 10.92
CA GLU A 10 11.62 20.49 9.48
C GLU A 10 12.03 19.09 9.02
N GLY A 11 11.45 18.06 9.62
CA GLY A 11 11.47 16.72 9.04
C GLY A 11 10.67 16.71 7.72
N PRO A 12 11.14 16.02 6.66
CA PRO A 12 10.37 15.91 5.42
C PRO A 12 8.99 15.28 5.72
N PRO A 13 7.93 15.71 5.01
CA PRO A 13 6.58 15.21 5.24
C PRO A 13 6.57 13.67 5.16
N ARG A 14 5.95 13.05 6.17
CA ARG A 14 5.80 11.60 6.20
C ARG A 14 4.70 11.23 5.21
N LEU A 15 5.03 10.38 4.25
CA LEU A 15 4.06 9.85 3.29
C LEU A 15 3.60 8.47 3.75
N GLY A 16 2.29 8.26 3.73
CA GLY A 16 1.67 6.96 3.85
C GLY A 16 1.17 6.48 2.50
N PHE A 17 1.17 5.17 2.31
CA PHE A 17 0.38 4.50 1.29
C PHE A 17 -0.64 3.62 2.01
N VAL A 18 -1.92 3.91 1.78
CA VAL A 18 -3.04 3.21 2.39
C VAL A 18 -3.81 2.49 1.30
N ARG A 19 -4.19 1.24 1.52
CA ARG A 19 -5.11 0.50 0.65
C ARG A 19 -5.95 -0.50 1.42
N LEU A 20 -7.01 -0.95 0.79
CA LEU A 20 -7.86 -2.02 1.30
C LEU A 20 -7.31 -3.38 0.87
N GLU A 21 -7.24 -4.34 1.79
CA GLU A 21 -7.04 -5.75 1.41
C GLU A 21 -8.33 -6.27 0.75
N GLY A 22 -8.22 -6.97 -0.38
CA GLY A 22 -9.43 -7.38 -1.09
C GLY A 22 -10.16 -6.19 -1.74
N ALA A 23 -9.44 -5.13 -2.11
CA ALA A 23 -10.05 -3.91 -2.63
C ALA A 23 -10.87 -4.13 -3.90
N TRP A 24 -10.42 -4.98 -4.83
CA TRP A 24 -11.13 -5.22 -6.09
C TRP A 24 -12.39 -6.05 -5.87
N VAL A 25 -12.30 -7.05 -4.99
CA VAL A 25 -13.46 -7.86 -4.58
C VAL A 25 -14.46 -7.05 -3.77
N THR A 26 -14.00 -6.10 -2.96
CA THR A 26 -14.86 -5.12 -2.28
C THR A 26 -15.54 -4.23 -3.31
N ALA A 27 -14.79 -3.75 -4.30
CA ALA A 27 -15.30 -2.93 -5.38
C ALA A 27 -16.37 -3.64 -6.21
N ALA A 28 -16.22 -4.94 -6.39
CA ALA A 28 -17.22 -5.79 -7.04
C ALA A 28 -18.48 -6.04 -6.17
N GLY A 29 -18.51 -5.59 -4.91
CA GLY A 29 -19.60 -5.90 -3.97
C GLY A 29 -19.60 -7.38 -3.52
N LEU A 30 -18.45 -8.05 -3.59
CA LEU A 30 -18.31 -9.50 -3.37
C LEU A 30 -17.47 -9.86 -2.14
N ALA A 31 -17.17 -8.88 -1.27
CA ALA A 31 -16.38 -9.04 -0.03
C ALA A 31 -16.79 -10.26 0.82
N GLU A 32 -18.11 -10.46 0.99
CA GLU A 32 -18.70 -11.50 1.85
C GLU A 32 -18.94 -12.84 1.14
N ARG A 33 -18.59 -12.95 -0.15
CA ARG A 33 -18.80 -14.15 -0.96
C ARG A 33 -17.48 -14.88 -1.15
N VAL A 34 -17.53 -16.14 -1.56
CA VAL A 34 -16.35 -16.86 -2.07
C VAL A 34 -16.08 -16.37 -3.48
N ALA A 35 -15.35 -15.27 -3.58
CA ALA A 35 -15.12 -14.53 -4.81
C ALA A 35 -13.66 -14.14 -5.05
N ALA A 36 -13.34 -13.94 -6.32
CA ALA A 36 -12.04 -13.51 -6.82
C ALA A 36 -12.21 -12.52 -7.99
N VAL A 37 -11.23 -11.63 -8.15
CA VAL A 37 -11.11 -10.76 -9.33
C VAL A 37 -9.90 -11.21 -10.14
N ALA A 38 -10.07 -11.33 -11.46
CA ALA A 38 -9.01 -11.71 -12.38
C ALA A 38 -8.59 -10.55 -13.30
N VAL A 39 -7.29 -10.50 -13.61
CA VAL A 39 -6.72 -9.68 -14.69
C VAL A 39 -6.24 -10.65 -15.76
N GLY A 40 -6.98 -10.75 -16.87
CA GLY A 40 -6.80 -11.83 -17.83
C GLY A 40 -7.12 -13.19 -17.19
N ASP A 41 -6.22 -14.16 -17.32
CA ASP A 41 -6.38 -15.51 -16.72
C ASP A 41 -5.75 -15.63 -15.32
N VAL A 42 -5.31 -14.53 -14.70
CA VAL A 42 -4.64 -14.54 -13.39
C VAL A 42 -5.53 -13.92 -12.32
N VAL A 43 -5.71 -14.64 -11.22
CA VAL A 43 -6.37 -14.13 -10.01
C VAL A 43 -5.51 -13.01 -9.41
N ALA A 44 -6.02 -11.78 -9.46
CA ALA A 44 -5.34 -10.60 -8.93
C ALA A 44 -5.73 -10.30 -7.48
N ASP A 45 -6.98 -10.57 -7.11
CA ASP A 45 -7.49 -10.26 -5.77
C ASP A 45 -8.55 -11.27 -5.30
N LEU A 46 -8.73 -11.36 -3.98
CA LEU A 46 -9.49 -12.42 -3.33
C LEU A 46 -10.25 -11.94 -2.10
N SER A 47 -11.50 -12.36 -1.99
CA SER A 47 -12.30 -12.24 -0.77
C SER A 47 -11.65 -13.03 0.39
N ALA A 48 -11.93 -12.64 1.63
CA ALA A 48 -11.44 -13.36 2.80
C ALA A 48 -11.94 -14.82 2.83
N ALA A 49 -13.17 -15.07 2.37
CA ALA A 49 -13.72 -16.42 2.25
C ALA A 49 -12.95 -17.27 1.20
N ALA A 50 -12.62 -16.69 0.04
CA ALA A 50 -11.81 -17.37 -0.97
C ALA A 50 -10.38 -17.68 -0.49
N ARG A 51 -9.75 -16.77 0.26
CA ARG A 51 -8.42 -17.00 0.87
C ARG A 51 -8.46 -18.18 1.87
N ARG A 52 -9.51 -18.26 2.70
CA ARG A 52 -9.75 -19.37 3.63
C ARG A 52 -9.98 -20.70 2.92
N ALA A 53 -10.57 -20.67 1.72
CA ALA A 53 -10.73 -21.84 0.85
C ALA A 53 -9.44 -22.26 0.11
N GLY A 54 -8.30 -21.59 0.39
CA GLY A 54 -6.99 -21.98 -0.14
C GLY A 54 -6.56 -21.24 -1.40
N LEU A 55 -7.37 -20.33 -1.94
CA LEU A 55 -6.96 -19.52 -3.09
C LEU A 55 -5.86 -18.53 -2.72
N ARG A 56 -4.98 -18.22 -3.68
CA ARG A 56 -3.92 -17.21 -3.53
C ARG A 56 -3.87 -16.30 -4.77
N PRO A 57 -3.49 -15.02 -4.62
CA PRO A 57 -3.20 -14.17 -5.77
C PRO A 57 -2.09 -14.80 -6.63
N GLY A 58 -2.15 -14.58 -7.94
CA GLY A 58 -1.24 -15.19 -8.92
C GLY A 58 -1.68 -16.57 -9.43
N MET A 59 -2.68 -17.21 -8.81
CA MET A 59 -3.24 -18.46 -9.34
C MET A 59 -3.94 -18.22 -10.69
N GLY A 60 -3.83 -19.18 -11.61
CA GLY A 60 -4.63 -19.16 -12.83
C GLY A 60 -6.13 -19.33 -12.54
N ALA A 61 -6.99 -18.58 -13.22
CA ALA A 61 -8.44 -18.59 -12.98
C ALA A 61 -9.06 -19.99 -13.15
N ARG A 62 -8.60 -20.74 -14.15
CA ARG A 62 -9.00 -22.15 -14.35
C ARG A 62 -8.61 -23.03 -13.15
N ALA A 63 -7.42 -22.86 -12.61
CA ALA A 63 -6.96 -23.61 -11.44
C ALA A 63 -7.76 -23.23 -10.19
N ALA A 64 -8.02 -21.94 -10.00
CA ALA A 64 -8.82 -21.43 -8.88
C ALA A 64 -10.25 -22.01 -8.89
N ARG A 65 -10.92 -22.06 -10.05
CA ARG A 65 -12.26 -22.66 -10.19
C ARG A 65 -12.27 -24.18 -9.95
N ARG A 66 -11.18 -24.88 -10.26
CA ARG A 66 -11.04 -26.32 -9.95
C ARG A 66 -10.86 -26.56 -8.46
N LEU A 67 -10.06 -25.72 -7.80
CA LEU A 67 -9.80 -25.82 -6.37
C LEU A 67 -11.05 -25.48 -5.55
N VAL A 68 -11.82 -24.48 -5.99
CA VAL A 68 -13.06 -24.04 -5.35
C VAL A 68 -14.22 -24.07 -6.36
N PRO A 69 -14.91 -25.22 -6.48
CA PRO A 69 -16.12 -25.31 -7.30
C PRO A 69 -17.17 -24.31 -6.78
N GLY A 70 -17.66 -23.43 -7.67
CA GLY A 70 -18.59 -22.36 -7.30
C GLY A 70 -17.94 -21.00 -6.99
N LEU A 71 -16.62 -20.86 -7.19
CA LEU A 71 -15.93 -19.56 -7.12
C LEU A 71 -16.59 -18.54 -8.04
N ILE A 72 -17.05 -17.42 -7.48
CA ILE A 72 -17.44 -16.24 -8.26
C ILE A 72 -16.17 -15.58 -8.76
N LEU A 73 -16.03 -15.45 -10.09
CA LEU A 73 -14.87 -14.85 -10.71
C LEU A 73 -15.33 -13.72 -11.63
N VAL A 74 -14.81 -12.52 -11.39
CA VAL A 74 -15.15 -11.29 -12.13
C VAL A 74 -13.89 -10.75 -12.81
N GLY A 75 -14.02 -10.26 -14.05
CA GLY A 75 -12.93 -9.56 -14.74
C GLY A 75 -12.67 -8.17 -14.17
N ARG A 76 -11.40 -7.75 -14.10
CA ARG A 76 -11.03 -6.39 -13.63
C ARG A 76 -11.66 -5.29 -14.48
N ASP A 77 -11.83 -5.55 -15.77
CA ASP A 77 -12.43 -4.64 -16.75
C ASP A 77 -13.95 -4.44 -16.54
N GLU A 78 -14.60 -5.31 -15.77
CA GLU A 78 -16.01 -5.19 -15.40
C GLU A 78 -16.22 -4.26 -14.19
N LEU A 79 -15.15 -3.75 -13.59
CA LEU A 79 -15.19 -2.99 -12.34
C LEU A 79 -14.91 -1.51 -12.59
N ASP A 80 -15.70 -0.63 -11.96
CA ASP A 80 -15.34 0.77 -11.77
C ASP A 80 -14.64 0.94 -10.40
N PRO A 81 -13.30 0.99 -10.38
CA PRO A 81 -12.54 1.07 -9.14
C PRO A 81 -12.75 2.39 -8.39
N LEU A 82 -13.08 3.48 -9.09
CA LEU A 82 -13.23 4.80 -8.47
C LEU A 82 -14.56 4.91 -7.74
N ALA A 83 -15.65 4.47 -8.38
CA ALA A 83 -16.98 4.46 -7.76
C ALA A 83 -17.00 3.60 -6.49
N ALA A 84 -16.35 2.45 -6.53
CA ALA A 84 -16.25 1.54 -5.40
C ALA A 84 -15.48 2.09 -4.19
N LEU A 85 -14.42 2.88 -4.46
CA LEU A 85 -13.51 3.37 -3.42
C LEU A 85 -13.83 4.79 -2.95
N GLU A 86 -14.85 5.44 -3.51
CA GLU A 86 -15.29 6.75 -3.02
C GLU A 86 -15.49 6.77 -1.49
N PRO A 87 -16.16 5.78 -0.85
CA PRO A 87 -16.29 5.75 0.60
C PRO A 87 -14.94 5.64 1.33
N PHE A 88 -13.96 4.97 0.71
CA PHE A 88 -12.61 4.81 1.26
C PHE A 88 -11.87 6.15 1.22
N TYR A 89 -11.91 6.86 0.11
CA TYR A 89 -11.32 8.20 0.01
C TYR A 89 -12.01 9.18 0.97
N ARG A 90 -13.34 9.14 1.10
CA ARG A 90 -14.08 9.95 2.09
C ARG A 90 -13.64 9.66 3.54
N LEU A 91 -13.29 8.42 3.87
CA LEU A 91 -12.72 8.10 5.19
C LEU A 91 -11.35 8.74 5.37
N LEU A 92 -10.47 8.64 4.37
CA LEU A 92 -9.13 9.22 4.42
C LEU A 92 -9.16 10.75 4.54
N TYR A 93 -10.11 11.42 3.89
CA TYR A 93 -10.25 12.88 3.95
C TYR A 93 -10.55 13.42 5.36
N ARG A 94 -11.01 12.57 6.29
CA ARG A 94 -11.18 12.96 7.70
C ARG A 94 -9.85 13.17 8.42
N TRP A 95 -8.77 12.59 7.90
CA TRP A 95 -7.47 12.54 8.56
C TRP A 95 -6.43 13.43 7.89
N THR A 96 -6.51 13.55 6.56
CA THR A 96 -5.60 14.42 5.83
C THR A 96 -6.31 15.02 4.61
N PRO A 97 -6.08 16.31 4.32
CA PRO A 97 -6.51 16.89 3.05
C PRO A 97 -5.59 16.46 1.88
N TRP A 98 -4.43 15.87 2.15
CA TRP A 98 -3.42 15.53 1.14
C TRP A 98 -3.56 14.08 0.72
N ILE A 99 -4.43 13.84 -0.24
CA ILE A 99 -4.73 12.50 -0.77
C ILE A 99 -4.46 12.50 -2.27
N GLU A 100 -3.66 11.54 -2.70
CA GLU A 100 -3.43 11.23 -4.11
C GLU A 100 -3.94 9.81 -4.38
N PRO A 101 -5.08 9.66 -5.07
CA PRO A 101 -5.61 8.36 -5.45
C PRO A 101 -4.63 7.56 -6.31
N VAL A 102 -4.46 6.28 -5.99
CA VAL A 102 -3.68 5.33 -6.80
C VAL A 102 -4.65 4.28 -7.33
N VAL A 103 -5.27 4.60 -8.47
CA VAL A 103 -6.41 3.85 -9.03
C VAL A 103 -6.04 2.41 -9.37
N ASP A 104 -4.90 2.18 -10.01
CA ASP A 104 -4.47 0.82 -10.36
C ASP A 104 -4.11 -0.04 -9.14
N GLY A 105 -3.80 0.59 -8.00
CA GLY A 105 -3.47 -0.09 -6.74
C GLY A 105 -4.63 -0.12 -5.74
N LEU A 106 -5.79 0.43 -6.10
CA LEU A 106 -6.94 0.61 -5.22
C LEU A 106 -6.57 1.14 -3.82
N GLY A 107 -5.76 2.20 -3.84
CA GLY A 107 -5.25 2.82 -2.64
C GLY A 107 -5.14 4.33 -2.79
N ALA A 108 -4.45 4.93 -1.84
CA ALA A 108 -4.13 6.34 -1.84
C ALA A 108 -2.75 6.57 -1.20
N LEU A 109 -2.01 7.51 -1.76
CA LEU A 109 -0.93 8.16 -1.05
C LEU A 109 -1.55 9.25 -0.17
N VAL A 110 -1.09 9.31 1.07
CA VAL A 110 -1.57 10.24 2.09
C VAL A 110 -0.40 11.01 2.67
N GLY A 111 -0.54 12.33 2.76
CA GLY A 111 0.40 13.17 3.50
C GLY A 111 0.02 13.21 4.97
N PHE A 112 0.98 12.98 5.86
CA PHE A 112 0.78 13.16 7.30
C PHE A 112 1.44 14.45 7.77
N SER A 113 0.73 15.19 8.60
CA SER A 113 1.28 16.36 9.25
C SER A 113 2.32 15.93 10.31
N PRO A 114 3.37 16.73 10.56
CA PRO A 114 4.44 16.34 11.49
C PRO A 114 3.98 16.06 12.92
N ASP A 115 2.86 16.66 13.31
CA ASP A 115 2.18 16.54 14.61
C ASP A 115 1.23 15.33 14.70
N GLN A 116 0.97 14.62 13.58
CA GLN A 116 0.16 13.41 13.60
C GLN A 116 0.97 12.19 14.01
N ASP A 117 0.47 11.46 15.01
CA ASP A 117 0.98 10.14 15.34
C ASP A 117 0.56 9.13 14.26
N ALA A 118 1.54 8.62 13.52
CA ALA A 118 1.32 7.66 12.44
C ALA A 118 0.75 6.31 12.95
N GLY A 119 1.06 5.92 14.19
CA GLY A 119 0.54 4.71 14.83
C GLY A 119 -0.92 4.86 15.22
N GLU A 120 -1.29 5.99 15.85
CA GLU A 120 -2.69 6.29 16.20
C GLU A 120 -3.57 6.37 14.94
N LEU A 121 -3.09 7.07 13.91
CA LEU A 121 -3.76 7.15 12.64
C LEU A 121 -3.91 5.78 11.97
N ALA A 122 -2.87 4.96 12.00
CA ALA A 122 -2.95 3.61 11.46
C ALA A 122 -4.00 2.77 12.20
N LEU A 123 -4.08 2.86 13.53
CA LEU A 123 -5.10 2.17 14.32
C LEU A 123 -6.51 2.63 13.96
N HIS A 124 -6.72 3.94 13.85
CA HIS A 124 -8.03 4.51 13.49
C HIS A 124 -8.45 4.14 12.07
N LEU A 125 -7.52 4.16 11.12
CA LEU A 125 -7.77 3.72 9.75
C LEU A 125 -8.08 2.23 9.71
N VAL A 126 -7.31 1.38 10.38
CA VAL A 126 -7.57 -0.07 10.44
C VAL A 126 -8.94 -0.34 11.07
N ALA A 127 -9.27 0.30 12.19
CA ALA A 127 -10.56 0.13 12.86
C ALA A 127 -11.74 0.59 11.97
N GLY A 128 -11.65 1.78 11.36
CA GLY A 128 -12.66 2.27 10.43
C GLY A 128 -12.77 1.40 9.17
N GLY A 129 -11.65 0.87 8.72
CA GLY A 129 -11.50 -0.10 7.65
C GLY A 129 -12.35 -1.35 7.87
N THR A 130 -12.05 -2.04 8.95
CA THR A 130 -12.70 -3.31 9.31
C THR A 130 -14.18 -3.10 9.63
N ALA A 131 -14.52 -2.02 10.35
CA ALA A 131 -15.91 -1.73 10.69
C ALA A 131 -16.77 -1.45 9.44
N ARG A 132 -16.22 -0.82 8.40
CA ARG A 132 -16.98 -0.40 7.22
C ARG A 132 -16.97 -1.40 6.07
N TRP A 133 -15.85 -2.08 5.83
CA TRP A 133 -15.69 -2.96 4.68
C TRP A 133 -15.47 -4.43 5.06
N GLY A 134 -15.40 -4.77 6.35
CA GLY A 134 -15.07 -6.15 6.79
C GLY A 134 -13.63 -6.56 6.46
N HIS A 135 -12.82 -5.63 5.94
CA HIS A 135 -11.48 -5.86 5.46
C HIS A 135 -10.45 -5.06 6.24
N ARG A 136 -9.22 -5.56 6.24
CA ARG A 136 -8.08 -4.87 6.84
C ARG A 136 -7.59 -3.77 5.91
N LEU A 137 -7.31 -2.58 6.46
CA LEU A 137 -6.48 -1.60 5.75
C LEU A 137 -5.01 -1.94 5.94
N VAL A 138 -4.27 -1.84 4.84
CA VAL A 138 -2.82 -1.99 4.80
C VAL A 138 -2.22 -0.61 4.66
N ILE A 139 -1.30 -0.28 5.56
CA ILE A 139 -0.65 1.02 5.63
C ILE A 139 0.85 0.82 5.63
N GLY A 140 1.54 1.49 4.72
CA GLY A 140 2.99 1.60 4.70
C GLY A 140 3.40 3.06 4.80
N ALA A 141 4.31 3.39 5.70
CA ALA A 141 4.82 4.75 5.85
C ALA A 141 6.29 4.82 5.41
N GLY A 142 6.71 5.93 4.83
CA GLY A 142 8.09 6.09 4.38
C GLY A 142 8.46 7.51 3.96
N ARG A 143 9.76 7.75 3.82
CA ARG A 143 10.30 8.98 3.24
C ARG A 143 10.26 8.89 1.71
N GLY A 144 9.09 9.15 1.14
CA GLY A 144 8.84 9.09 -0.29
C GLY A 144 7.81 8.05 -0.71
N ARG A 145 7.21 8.27 -1.89
CA ARG A 145 6.12 7.44 -2.43
C ARG A 145 6.50 5.97 -2.60
N LEU A 146 7.70 5.70 -3.14
CA LEU A 146 8.18 4.33 -3.37
C LEU A 146 8.34 3.56 -2.05
N VAL A 147 8.96 4.18 -1.05
CA VAL A 147 9.20 3.56 0.26
C VAL A 147 7.87 3.24 0.95
N ALA A 148 6.93 4.18 0.94
CA ALA A 148 5.60 3.97 1.52
C ALA A 148 4.86 2.79 0.86
N ARG A 149 4.91 2.68 -0.48
CA ARG A 149 4.30 1.55 -1.22
C ARG A 149 4.97 0.22 -0.91
N LEU A 150 6.30 0.16 -0.89
CA LEU A 150 7.04 -1.05 -0.55
C LEU A 150 6.74 -1.50 0.88
N ALA A 151 6.73 -0.56 1.83
CA ALA A 151 6.36 -0.85 3.22
C ALA A 151 4.95 -1.48 3.31
N ALA A 152 3.97 -0.97 2.56
CA ALA A 152 2.63 -1.54 2.52
C ALA A 152 2.60 -2.96 1.90
N HIS A 153 3.42 -3.25 0.89
CA HIS A 153 3.55 -4.61 0.36
C HIS A 153 4.14 -5.59 1.39
N VAL A 154 5.16 -5.17 2.14
CA VAL A 154 5.74 -5.98 3.22
C VAL A 154 4.70 -6.27 4.31
N VAL A 155 3.88 -5.28 4.69
CA VAL A 155 2.79 -5.48 5.64
C VAL A 155 1.74 -6.47 5.14
N GLU A 156 1.29 -6.36 3.88
CA GLU A 156 0.31 -7.30 3.31
C GLU A 156 0.86 -8.73 3.22
N ALA A 157 2.13 -8.88 2.85
CA ALA A 157 2.76 -10.20 2.73
C ALA A 157 2.88 -10.93 4.08
N GLY A 158 2.46 -10.31 5.20
CA GLY A 158 2.63 -10.86 6.53
C GLY A 158 4.10 -10.88 6.97
N TRP A 159 4.95 -10.09 6.31
CA TRP A 159 6.35 -9.92 6.66
C TRP A 159 6.51 -8.86 7.77
N SER A 160 5.42 -8.50 8.44
CA SER A 160 5.32 -7.47 9.48
C SER A 160 6.25 -7.66 10.67
N ARG A 161 6.75 -8.88 10.90
CA ARG A 161 7.83 -9.17 11.86
C ARG A 161 9.13 -8.39 11.59
N TRP A 162 9.35 -7.88 10.37
CA TRP A 162 10.50 -7.02 10.02
C TRP A 162 10.26 -5.52 10.25
N LEU A 163 9.05 -5.12 10.64
CA LEU A 163 8.62 -3.72 10.78
C LEU A 163 8.36 -3.30 12.23
N GLU A 164 8.77 -4.08 13.23
CA GLU A 164 8.79 -3.62 14.62
C GLU A 164 9.77 -2.44 14.77
N PRO A 165 9.50 -1.42 15.60
CA PRO A 165 10.37 -0.24 15.75
C PRO A 165 11.83 -0.60 16.05
N GLU A 166 12.08 -1.66 16.83
CA GLU A 166 13.42 -2.22 17.05
C GLU A 166 14.14 -2.73 15.78
N ASN A 167 13.40 -3.10 14.75
CA ASN A 167 13.90 -3.56 13.46
C ASN A 167 14.08 -2.42 12.44
N TRP A 168 13.73 -1.18 12.80
CA TRP A 168 13.94 0.01 11.99
C TRP A 168 15.38 0.51 12.12
N ARG A 169 16.36 -0.38 11.91
CA ARG A 169 17.68 0.12 11.52
C ARG A 169 17.52 0.67 10.11
N PRO A 170 18.03 1.88 9.80
CA PRO A 170 18.13 2.30 8.41
C PRO A 170 18.83 1.16 7.68
N LEU A 171 18.14 0.55 6.72
CA LEU A 171 18.80 -0.31 5.77
C LEU A 171 19.82 0.61 5.10
N ALA A 172 21.09 0.50 5.51
CA ALA A 172 22.18 1.11 4.79
C ALA A 172 22.13 0.45 3.43
N LEU A 173 21.49 1.12 2.47
CA LEU A 173 21.66 0.78 1.07
C LEU A 173 23.18 0.79 0.86
N PRO A 174 23.78 -0.29 0.35
CA PRO A 174 25.19 -0.23 -0.01
C PRO A 174 25.34 1.00 -0.89
N GLY A 175 26.23 1.90 -0.46
CA GLY A 175 26.56 3.05 -1.29
C GLY A 175 26.94 2.57 -2.69
N PRO A 176 26.74 3.39 -3.73
CA PRO A 176 27.24 3.04 -5.05
C PRO A 176 28.71 2.59 -4.91
N PRO A 177 29.11 1.47 -5.55
CA PRO A 177 30.48 1.01 -5.46
C PRO A 177 31.39 2.20 -5.76
N ALA A 178 32.33 2.47 -4.86
CA ALA A 178 33.32 3.51 -5.03
C ALA A 178 34.31 3.07 -6.12
N GLU A 179 33.86 3.05 -7.36
CA GLU A 179 34.68 2.78 -8.53
C GLU A 179 34.51 3.94 -9.53
N GLY A 180 35.61 4.65 -9.76
CA GLY A 180 35.80 5.33 -11.03
C GLY A 180 35.58 6.85 -11.09
N LEU A 181 35.98 7.61 -10.07
CA LEU A 181 36.41 9.00 -10.27
C LEU A 181 37.88 9.18 -9.84
N ALA A 182 38.74 8.23 -10.24
CA ALA A 182 40.16 8.51 -10.37
C ALA A 182 40.36 9.13 -11.75
N GLY A 183 40.65 10.43 -11.74
CA GLY A 183 40.79 11.26 -12.94
C GLY A 183 41.81 10.72 -13.91
N GLY A 184 41.49 10.81 -15.19
CA GLY A 184 42.43 10.69 -16.28
C GLY A 184 43.55 11.72 -16.11
N GLY A 185 44.75 11.24 -15.82
CA GLY A 185 46.00 11.98 -15.87
C GLY A 185 46.87 11.41 -16.99
N GLY A 186 46.68 11.92 -18.20
CA GLY A 186 47.62 11.86 -19.31
C GLY A 186 47.38 13.11 -20.16
N PRO A 187 48.42 13.81 -20.64
CA PRO A 187 49.46 13.20 -21.45
C PRO A 187 50.90 13.65 -21.12
N GLY A 188 51.89 12.76 -21.34
CA GLY A 188 53.18 13.18 -21.91
C GLY A 188 53.01 13.33 -23.43
N PRO A 189 53.77 14.17 -24.13
CA PRO A 189 55.23 14.02 -24.16
C PRO A 189 56.01 15.36 -24.19
N GLU A 190 57.26 15.32 -23.72
CA GLU A 190 58.44 15.94 -24.33
C GLU A 190 59.72 15.34 -23.71
#